data_AF-R7UKY8-F1
#
_entry.id   AF-R7UKY8-F1
#
_cell.length_a   1.000
_cell.length_b   1.000
_cell.length_c   1.000
_cell.angle_alpha   90.00
_cell.angle_beta   90.00
_cell.angle_gamma   90.00
#
_symmetry.space_group_name_H-M   'P 1'
#
loop_
_entity.id
_entity.type
_entity.pdbx_description
1 polymer ?
#
loop_
_entity_poly.entity_id
_entity_poly.type
_entity_poly.pdbx_seq_one_letter_code
_entity_poly.pdbx_strand_id
1 'polypeptide(L)'
;MTAETSLPSNGCPFDQSVFLTDKDKLLIRRNWKHLACNLTERGARVFLRIFVDNPSVKDLFPFKKLQGEELTRDVNFRGHASRFMQAVGAVVDNIDDFEQSLAPLLNGLGRKHIDFHGFTPTHFNAFQDAMLAVWSEDLGGKLTPEGRDAWIKVFGFIMRELKKGYSQAEGERVKDDPERI
;
A
#
# COMPACT_ATOMS: atom_id res chain seq x y z
N MET A 1 -28.32 7.33 -42.68
CA MET A 1 -28.51 6.30 -41.66
C MET A 1 -27.27 5.43 -41.69
N THR A 2 -26.23 5.83 -40.97
CA THR A 2 -24.94 5.13 -40.90
C THR A 2 -24.65 4.91 -39.43
N ALA A 3 -24.66 3.65 -39.02
CA ALA A 3 -24.44 3.23 -37.64
C ALA A 3 -22.95 3.40 -37.29
N GLU A 4 -22.67 4.19 -36.25
CA GLU A 4 -21.36 4.19 -35.59
C GLU A 4 -21.29 2.99 -34.65
N THR A 5 -20.45 2.01 -35.01
CA THR A 5 -20.09 0.92 -34.12
C THR A 5 -18.94 1.41 -33.23
N SER A 6 -19.28 1.94 -32.05
CA SER A 6 -18.28 2.27 -31.02
C SER A 6 -17.68 0.98 -30.45
N LEU A 7 -16.36 0.85 -30.54
CA LEU A 7 -15.58 -0.21 -29.90
C LEU A 7 -15.58 -0.03 -28.37
N PRO A 8 -15.68 -1.10 -27.58
CA PRO A 8 -15.57 -0.98 -26.13
C PRO A 8 -14.13 -0.57 -25.75
N SER A 9 -14.02 0.50 -24.96
CA SER A 9 -12.76 0.94 -24.38
C SER A 9 -12.23 -0.15 -23.44
N ASN A 10 -11.07 -0.71 -23.78
CA ASN A 10 -10.33 -1.59 -22.88
C ASN A 10 -9.87 -0.76 -21.66
N GLY A 11 -10.62 -0.87 -20.57
CA GLY A 11 -10.27 -0.27 -19.29
C GLY A 11 -8.90 -0.75 -18.82
N CYS A 12 -8.13 0.17 -18.24
CA CYS A 12 -6.90 -0.14 -17.53
C CYS A 12 -7.22 -1.13 -16.38
N PRO A 13 -6.47 -2.23 -16.20
CA PRO A 13 -6.81 -3.30 -15.24
C PRO A 13 -6.76 -2.89 -13.76
N PHE A 14 -6.53 -1.61 -13.47
CA PHE A 14 -6.45 -1.05 -12.12
C PHE A 14 -7.69 -0.22 -11.71
N ASP A 15 -8.70 -0.10 -12.58
CA ASP A 15 -9.92 0.70 -12.33
C ASP A 15 -11.15 -0.13 -11.93
N GLN A 16 -10.94 -1.21 -11.16
CA GLN A 16 -12.05 -1.96 -10.56
C GLN A 16 -12.21 -1.55 -9.10
N SER A 17 -13.43 -1.14 -8.74
CA SER A 17 -13.90 -1.12 -7.35
C SER A 17 -13.51 -2.45 -6.69
N VAL A 18 -12.91 -2.36 -5.50
CA VAL A 18 -12.40 -3.55 -4.82
C VAL A 18 -13.58 -4.22 -4.13
N PHE A 19 -14.33 -5.00 -4.89
CA PHE A 19 -15.44 -5.77 -4.33
C PHE A 19 -14.89 -6.93 -3.47
N LEU A 20 -14.92 -6.74 -2.16
CA LEU A 20 -14.71 -7.81 -1.18
C LEU A 20 -16.02 -8.53 -0.90
N THR A 21 -16.06 -9.82 -1.21
CA THR A 21 -17.18 -10.68 -0.81
C THR A 21 -17.20 -10.88 0.71
N ASP A 22 -18.32 -11.31 1.28
CA ASP A 22 -18.38 -11.64 2.71
C ASP A 22 -17.37 -12.73 3.11
N LYS A 23 -17.08 -13.66 2.19
CA LYS A 23 -16.03 -14.66 2.34
C LYS A 23 -14.65 -14.00 2.41
N ASP A 24 -14.36 -13.04 1.54
CA ASP A 24 -13.09 -12.29 1.55
C ASP A 24 -12.91 -11.58 2.89
N LYS A 25 -13.93 -10.84 3.33
CA LYS A 25 -13.93 -10.11 4.61
C LYS A 25 -13.68 -11.06 5.79
N LEU A 26 -14.32 -12.22 5.81
CA LEU A 26 -14.13 -13.23 6.86
C LEU A 26 -12.68 -13.76 6.88
N LEU A 27 -12.12 -14.07 5.70
CA LEU A 27 -10.74 -14.56 5.57
C LEU A 27 -9.74 -13.51 6.04
N ILE A 28 -9.91 -12.25 5.64
CA ILE A 28 -9.08 -11.12 6.06
C ILE A 28 -9.11 -10.98 7.59
N ARG A 29 -10.30 -10.92 8.21
CA ARG A 29 -10.44 -10.85 9.67
C ARG A 29 -9.77 -12.02 10.37
N ARG A 30 -9.94 -13.24 9.86
CA ARG A 30 -9.32 -14.45 10.43
C ARG A 30 -7.79 -14.38 10.36
N ASN A 31 -7.24 -14.02 9.20
CA ASN A 31 -5.80 -13.86 9.04
C ASN A 31 -5.29 -12.73 9.94
N TRP A 32 -5.99 -11.60 10.00
CA TRP A 32 -5.60 -10.44 10.79
C TRP A 32 -5.45 -10.73 12.27
N LYS A 33 -6.27 -11.62 12.86
CA LYS A 33 -6.09 -12.07 14.26
C LYS A 33 -4.70 -12.65 14.54
N HIS A 34 -4.05 -13.26 13.55
CA HIS A 34 -2.67 -13.76 13.66
C HIS A 34 -1.63 -12.70 13.28
N LEU A 35 -2.04 -11.69 12.51
CA LEU A 35 -1.16 -10.64 11.99
C LEU A 35 -1.07 -9.40 12.90
N ALA A 36 -2.10 -9.17 13.71
CA ALA A 36 -2.25 -7.95 14.50
C ALA A 36 -1.28 -7.85 15.70
N CYS A 37 -0.63 -8.95 16.08
CA CYS A 37 0.43 -8.90 17.09
C CYS A 37 1.75 -8.38 16.49
N ASN A 38 2.49 -7.60 17.28
CA ASN A 38 3.80 -7.06 16.91
C ASN A 38 3.82 -6.28 15.58
N LEU A 39 2.84 -5.39 15.38
CA LEU A 39 2.68 -4.61 14.14
C LEU A 39 3.97 -3.92 13.69
N THR A 40 4.70 -3.26 14.60
CA THR A 40 5.94 -2.57 14.25
C THR A 40 7.00 -3.53 13.70
N GLU A 41 7.17 -4.69 14.33
CA GLU A 41 8.15 -5.70 13.88
C GLU A 41 7.76 -6.30 12.54
N ARG A 42 6.47 -6.54 12.34
CA ARG A 42 5.95 -7.04 11.06
C ARG A 42 6.09 -6.03 9.94
N GLY A 43 5.78 -4.76 10.21
CA GLY A 43 6.04 -3.66 9.29
C GLY A 43 7.52 -3.54 8.95
N ALA A 44 8.41 -3.68 9.93
CA ALA A 44 9.85 -3.66 9.70
C ALA A 44 10.28 -4.76 8.73
N ARG A 45 9.77 -5.99 8.89
CA ARG A 45 10.04 -7.09 7.94
C ARG A 45 9.55 -6.80 6.52
N VAL A 46 8.38 -6.16 6.37
CA VAL A 46 7.89 -5.72 5.05
C VAL A 46 8.87 -4.74 4.41
N PHE A 47 9.32 -3.71 5.13
CA PHE A 47 10.28 -2.75 4.57
C PHE A 47 11.65 -3.37 4.30
N LEU A 48 12.15 -4.27 5.16
CA LEU A 48 13.40 -4.99 4.92
C LEU A 48 13.30 -5.81 3.62
N ARG A 49 12.16 -6.47 3.39
CA ARG A 49 11.90 -7.18 2.14
C ARG A 49 11.88 -6.24 0.93
N ILE A 50 11.22 -5.09 1.05
CA ILE A 50 11.24 -4.05 0.00
C ILE A 50 12.67 -3.61 -0.32
N PHE A 51 13.52 -3.40 0.68
CA PHE A 51 14.91 -2.95 0.45
C PHE A 51 15.79 -4.04 -0.19
N VAL A 52 15.44 -5.31 -0.02
CA VAL A 52 16.10 -6.42 -0.74
C VAL A 52 15.61 -6.47 -2.20
N ASP A 53 14.30 -6.43 -2.40
CA ASP A 53 13.69 -6.60 -3.73
C ASP A 53 13.86 -5.34 -4.61
N ASN A 54 13.89 -4.15 -3.99
CA ASN A 54 14.01 -2.84 -4.63
C ASN A 54 14.96 -1.92 -3.83
N PRO A 55 16.29 -2.12 -3.93
CA PRO A 55 17.27 -1.39 -3.12
C PRO A 55 17.19 0.14 -3.23
N SER A 56 16.80 0.67 -4.39
CA SER A 56 16.63 2.11 -4.62
C SER A 56 15.58 2.76 -3.71
N VAL A 57 14.58 1.99 -3.23
CA VAL A 57 13.57 2.49 -2.28
C VAL A 57 14.24 2.92 -0.97
N LYS A 58 15.31 2.24 -0.56
CA LYS A 58 16.03 2.57 0.67
C LYS A 58 16.70 3.94 0.59
N ASP A 59 17.14 4.37 -0.60
CA ASP A 59 17.83 5.65 -0.81
C ASP A 59 16.94 6.88 -0.58
N LEU A 60 15.62 6.68 -0.55
CA LEU A 60 14.61 7.70 -0.25
C LEU A 60 14.53 8.04 1.25
N PHE A 61 15.08 7.18 2.11
CA PHE A 61 14.97 7.34 3.56
C PHE A 61 16.21 8.01 4.17
N PRO A 62 16.05 8.79 5.26
CA PRO A 62 17.17 9.41 5.96
C PRO A 62 18.13 8.37 6.57
N PHE A 63 17.63 7.18 6.89
CA PHE A 63 18.39 6.05 7.45
C PHE A 63 19.06 5.16 6.39
N LYS A 64 19.16 5.60 5.13
CA LYS A 64 19.67 4.76 4.02
C LYS A 64 21.03 4.10 4.25
N LYS A 65 21.89 4.73 5.05
CA LYS A 65 23.23 4.22 5.40
C LYS A 65 23.22 3.15 6.49
N LEU A 66 22.17 3.07 7.31
CA LEU A 66 22.07 2.11 8.41
C LEU A 66 21.82 0.70 7.88
N GLN A 67 22.36 -0.32 8.55
CA GLN A 67 22.20 -1.73 8.14
C GLN A 67 21.99 -2.63 9.36
N GLY A 68 21.50 -3.85 9.12
CA GLY A 68 21.38 -4.89 10.15
C GLY A 68 20.64 -4.42 11.41
N GLU A 69 21.21 -4.71 12.58
CA GLU A 69 20.60 -4.35 13.87
C GLU A 69 20.41 -2.83 14.05
N GLU A 70 21.35 -2.03 13.55
CA GLU A 70 21.29 -0.57 13.66
C GLU A 70 20.04 0.00 12.98
N LEU A 71 19.74 -0.48 11.78
CA LEU A 71 18.51 -0.10 11.06
C LEU A 71 17.26 -0.55 11.82
N THR A 72 17.22 -1.79 12.31
CA THR A 72 16.03 -2.31 13.01
C THR A 72 15.73 -1.62 14.35
N ARG A 73 16.74 -0.96 14.94
CA ARG A 73 16.61 -0.15 16.16
C ARG A 73 16.35 1.33 15.90
N ASP A 74 16.58 1.81 14.68
CA ASP A 74 16.35 3.21 14.32
C ASP A 74 14.89 3.62 14.55
N VAL A 75 14.70 4.76 15.25
CA VAL A 75 13.39 5.24 15.67
C VAL A 75 12.56 5.68 14.46
N ASN A 76 13.17 6.25 13.43
CA ASN A 76 12.46 6.70 12.24
C ASN A 76 11.97 5.50 11.42
N PHE A 77 12.82 4.49 11.24
CA PHE A 77 12.48 3.25 10.57
C PHE A 77 11.31 2.55 11.28
N ARG A 78 11.43 2.33 12.59
CA ARG A 78 10.38 1.68 13.40
C ARG A 78 9.08 2.50 13.40
N GLY A 79 9.18 3.82 13.49
CA GLY A 79 8.04 4.72 13.42
C GLY A 79 7.30 4.63 12.08
N HIS A 80 8.04 4.59 10.97
CA HIS A 80 7.46 4.45 9.64
C HIS A 80 6.82 3.06 9.44
N ALA A 81 7.51 1.99 9.84
CA ALA A 81 6.98 0.63 9.85
C ALA A 81 5.67 0.51 10.66
N SER A 82 5.62 1.14 11.83
CA SER A 82 4.42 1.17 12.67
C SER A 82 3.25 1.90 12.00
N ARG A 83 3.50 3.10 11.45
CA ARG A 83 2.46 3.90 10.78
C ARG A 83 1.88 3.20 9.55
N PHE A 84 2.74 2.52 8.80
CA PHE A 84 2.31 1.68 7.67
C PHE A 84 1.34 0.59 8.13
N MET A 85 1.72 -0.19 9.16
CA MET A 85 0.86 -1.25 9.67
C MET A 85 -0.41 -0.76 10.34
N GLN A 86 -0.41 0.44 10.93
CA GLN A 86 -1.63 1.10 11.42
C GLN A 86 -2.59 1.45 10.27
N ALA A 87 -2.09 1.88 9.11
CA ALA A 87 -2.94 2.14 7.95
C ALA A 87 -3.60 0.85 7.43
N VAL A 88 -2.83 -0.26 7.37
CA VAL A 88 -3.38 -1.59 7.04
C VAL A 88 -4.44 -2.01 8.07
N GLY A 89 -4.14 -1.84 9.36
CA GLY A 89 -5.08 -2.16 10.43
C GLY A 89 -6.38 -1.36 10.36
N ALA A 90 -6.30 -0.07 10.08
CA ALA A 90 -7.48 0.79 9.94
C ALA A 90 -8.39 0.32 8.79
N VAL A 91 -7.83 -0.18 7.69
CA VAL A 91 -8.63 -0.77 6.60
C VAL A 91 -9.30 -2.08 7.03
N VAL A 92 -8.60 -2.93 7.77
CA VAL A 92 -9.18 -4.19 8.28
C VAL A 92 -10.26 -3.93 9.33
N ASP A 93 -10.07 -2.94 10.20
CA ASP A 93 -11.04 -2.59 11.24
C ASP A 93 -12.35 -2.04 10.64
N ASN A 94 -12.27 -1.43 9.45
CA ASN A 94 -13.41 -0.87 8.72
C ASN A 94 -13.78 -1.68 7.46
N ILE A 95 -13.43 -2.98 7.41
CA ILE A 95 -13.51 -3.78 6.18
C ILE A 95 -14.92 -3.90 5.56
N ASP A 96 -15.97 -3.52 6.29
CA ASP A 96 -17.34 -3.52 5.75
C ASP A 96 -17.65 -2.30 4.87
N ASP A 97 -17.00 -1.14 5.12
CA ASP A 97 -17.24 0.13 4.42
C ASP A 97 -15.95 0.87 3.99
N PHE A 98 -14.80 0.20 4.08
CA PHE A 98 -13.46 0.79 3.97
C PHE A 98 -13.24 1.65 2.72
N GLU A 99 -13.85 1.31 1.58
CA GLU A 99 -13.68 2.10 0.36
C GLU A 99 -14.15 3.55 0.54
N GLN A 100 -15.26 3.77 1.26
CA GLN A 100 -15.79 5.10 1.50
C GLN A 100 -15.15 5.75 2.73
N SER A 101 -15.02 5.00 3.83
CA SER A 101 -14.57 5.53 5.11
C SER A 101 -13.07 5.82 5.16
N LEU A 102 -12.24 5.03 4.47
CA LEU A 102 -10.77 5.15 4.54
C LEU A 102 -10.14 5.84 3.34
N ALA A 103 -10.85 6.00 2.21
CA ALA A 103 -10.32 6.70 1.06
C ALA A 103 -9.81 8.12 1.40
N PRO A 104 -10.53 8.99 2.14
CA PRO A 104 -10.00 10.32 2.47
C PRO A 104 -8.71 10.28 3.29
N LEU A 105 -8.62 9.36 4.24
CA LEU A 105 -7.42 9.18 5.07
C LEU A 105 -6.23 8.72 4.23
N LEU A 106 -6.41 7.71 3.38
CA LEU A 106 -5.36 7.17 2.53
C LEU A 106 -4.91 8.18 1.46
N ASN A 107 -5.85 8.92 0.85
CA ASN A 107 -5.49 10.02 -0.04
C ASN A 107 -4.65 11.08 0.69
N GLY A 108 -5.03 11.46 1.92
CA GLY A 108 -4.23 12.37 2.75
C GLY A 108 -2.82 11.86 3.07
N LEU A 109 -2.66 10.55 3.29
CA LEU A 109 -1.34 9.94 3.44
C LEU A 109 -0.55 9.99 2.12
N GLY A 110 -1.19 9.69 0.98
CA GLY A 110 -0.61 9.77 -0.34
C GLY A 110 -0.07 11.15 -0.68
N ARG A 111 -0.85 12.20 -0.37
CA ARG A 111 -0.46 13.60 -0.54
C ARG A 111 0.84 13.94 0.19
N LYS A 112 1.04 13.42 1.40
CA LYS A 112 2.29 13.66 2.16
C LYS A 112 3.54 13.06 1.49
N HIS A 113 3.38 12.10 0.58
CA HIS A 113 4.53 11.45 -0.04
C HIS A 113 5.22 12.32 -1.11
N ILE A 114 4.57 13.37 -1.60
CA ILE A 114 5.15 14.33 -2.55
C ILE A 114 6.22 15.24 -1.92
N ASP A 115 6.28 15.28 -0.59
CA ASP A 115 7.33 16.00 0.14
C ASP A 115 8.67 15.24 0.17
N PHE A 116 8.68 13.96 -0.20
CA PHE A 116 9.89 13.14 -0.20
C PHE A 116 10.58 13.20 -1.55
N HIS A 117 11.72 13.89 -1.59
CA HIS A 117 12.53 14.04 -2.78
C HIS A 117 12.90 12.68 -3.41
N GLY A 118 12.63 12.53 -4.72
CA GLY A 118 12.90 11.32 -5.48
C GLY A 118 11.85 10.22 -5.32
N PHE A 119 10.87 10.38 -4.41
CA PHE A 119 9.74 9.47 -4.33
C PHE A 119 8.83 9.68 -5.55
N THR A 120 8.32 8.58 -6.08
CA THR A 120 7.37 8.58 -7.20
C THR A 120 6.31 7.49 -6.95
N PRO A 121 5.12 7.58 -7.58
CA PRO A 121 4.04 6.60 -7.40
C PRO A 121 4.42 5.15 -7.71
N THR A 122 5.45 4.91 -8.53
CA THR A 122 5.91 3.56 -8.85
C THR A 122 6.54 2.84 -7.65
N HIS A 123 7.10 3.57 -6.68
CA HIS A 123 7.66 2.99 -5.46
C HIS A 123 6.59 2.29 -4.59
N PHE A 124 5.33 2.71 -4.68
CA PHE A 124 4.23 2.00 -4.00
C PHE A 124 4.02 0.58 -4.53
N ASN A 125 4.46 0.26 -5.76
CA ASN A 125 4.31 -1.09 -6.31
C ASN A 125 5.13 -2.12 -5.52
N ALA A 126 6.25 -1.73 -4.92
CA ALA A 126 7.11 -2.62 -4.16
C ALA A 126 6.43 -3.20 -2.91
N PHE A 127 5.38 -2.55 -2.40
CA PHE A 127 4.73 -2.96 -1.16
C PHE A 127 3.87 -4.21 -1.32
N GLN A 128 3.19 -4.39 -2.44
CA GLN A 128 2.22 -5.49 -2.58
C GLN A 128 2.92 -6.84 -2.48
N ASP A 129 4.01 -7.04 -3.23
CA ASP A 129 4.74 -8.31 -3.26
C ASP A 129 5.43 -8.58 -1.92
N ALA A 130 6.04 -7.54 -1.31
CA ALA A 130 6.68 -7.66 -0.01
C ALA A 130 5.68 -8.02 1.11
N MET A 131 4.50 -7.40 1.13
CA MET A 131 3.45 -7.75 2.09
C MET A 131 2.97 -9.19 1.93
N LEU A 132 2.70 -9.62 0.69
CA LEU A 132 2.25 -10.98 0.43
C LEU A 132 3.30 -12.02 0.82
N ALA A 133 4.58 -11.72 0.59
CA ALA A 133 5.67 -12.58 1.03
C ALA A 133 5.71 -12.72 2.56
N VAL A 134 5.67 -11.60 3.30
CA VAL A 134 5.64 -11.62 4.76
C VAL A 134 4.40 -12.33 5.30
N TRP A 135 3.22 -12.16 4.66
CA TRP A 135 1.99 -12.83 5.09
C TRP A 135 2.08 -14.33 4.87
N SER A 136 2.66 -14.75 3.76
CA SER A 136 2.90 -16.16 3.45
C SER A 136 3.81 -16.80 4.51
N GLU A 137 4.90 -16.12 4.88
CA GLU A 137 5.83 -16.57 5.92
C GLU A 137 5.15 -16.65 7.30
N ASP A 138 4.37 -15.64 7.68
CA ASP A 138 3.74 -15.56 9.00
C ASP A 138 2.54 -16.48 9.20
N LEU A 139 1.74 -16.68 8.14
CA LEU A 139 0.51 -17.47 8.20
C LEU A 139 0.75 -18.92 7.79
N GLY A 140 1.77 -19.19 6.98
CA GLY A 140 1.99 -20.49 6.36
C GLY A 140 0.72 -21.02 5.69
N GLY A 141 0.36 -22.28 5.99
CA GLY A 141 -0.85 -22.90 5.46
C GLY A 141 -2.18 -22.23 5.86
N LYS A 142 -2.18 -21.23 6.77
CA LYS A 142 -3.38 -20.46 7.10
C LYS A 142 -3.72 -19.39 6.06
N LEU A 143 -2.75 -19.02 5.21
CA LEU A 143 -3.00 -18.17 4.05
C LEU A 143 -3.39 -19.07 2.87
N THR A 144 -4.69 -19.34 2.74
CA THR A 144 -5.21 -20.09 1.59
C THR A 144 -5.11 -19.24 0.32
N PRO A 145 -5.20 -19.84 -0.88
CA PRO A 145 -5.22 -19.09 -2.15
C PRO A 145 -6.29 -17.99 -2.16
N GLU A 146 -7.49 -18.28 -1.67
CA GLU A 146 -8.57 -17.29 -1.58
C GLU A 146 -8.27 -16.18 -0.57
N GLY A 147 -7.62 -16.52 0.54
CA GLY A 147 -7.16 -15.53 1.51
C GLY A 147 -6.10 -14.61 0.90
N ARG A 148 -5.17 -15.17 0.13
CA ARG A 148 -4.16 -14.41 -0.62
C ARG A 148 -4.81 -13.43 -1.60
N ASP A 149 -5.80 -13.89 -2.37
CA ASP A 149 -6.51 -13.05 -3.34
C ASP A 149 -7.32 -11.94 -2.65
N ALA A 150 -7.94 -12.23 -1.49
CA ALA A 150 -8.59 -11.24 -0.66
C ALA A 150 -7.60 -10.16 -0.14
N TRP A 151 -6.38 -10.56 0.24
CA TRP A 151 -5.33 -9.61 0.64
C TRP A 151 -4.82 -8.77 -0.53
N ILE A 152 -4.67 -9.35 -1.74
CA ILE A 152 -4.33 -8.59 -2.95
C ILE A 152 -5.32 -7.46 -3.18
N LYS A 153 -6.62 -7.75 -3.05
CA LYS A 153 -7.70 -6.76 -3.16
C LYS A 153 -7.51 -5.61 -2.16
N VAL A 154 -7.32 -5.92 -0.88
CA VAL A 154 -7.09 -4.91 0.18
C VAL A 154 -5.85 -4.06 -0.10
N PHE A 155 -4.73 -4.68 -0.49
CA PHE A 155 -3.50 -3.96 -0.80
C PHE A 155 -3.65 -3.11 -2.06
N GLY A 156 -4.34 -3.62 -3.08
CA GLY A 156 -4.68 -2.88 -4.29
C GLY A 156 -5.46 -1.61 -3.96
N PHE A 157 -6.47 -1.69 -3.09
CA PHE A 157 -7.19 -0.53 -2.58
C PHE A 157 -6.26 0.49 -1.91
N ILE A 158 -5.45 0.05 -0.95
CA ILE A 158 -4.56 0.94 -0.19
C ILE A 158 -3.61 1.68 -1.14
N MET A 159 -2.95 0.94 -2.04
CA MET A 159 -1.99 1.52 -2.98
C MET A 159 -2.67 2.45 -3.99
N ARG A 160 -3.89 2.12 -4.44
CA ARG A 160 -4.67 2.98 -5.33
C ARG A 160 -4.96 4.33 -4.69
N GLU A 161 -5.47 4.35 -3.46
CA GLU A 161 -5.81 5.61 -2.78
C GLU A 161 -4.56 6.42 -2.39
N LEU A 162 -3.45 5.77 -2.01
CA LEU A 162 -2.18 6.47 -1.80
C LEU A 162 -1.67 7.13 -3.08
N LYS A 163 -1.68 6.41 -4.21
CA LYS A 163 -1.27 6.95 -5.51
C LYS A 163 -2.18 8.09 -5.97
N LYS A 164 -3.50 7.92 -5.80
CA LYS A 164 -4.49 8.96 -6.13
C LYS A 164 -4.23 10.24 -5.34
N GLY A 165 -4.02 10.13 -4.02
CA GLY A 165 -3.66 11.27 -3.18
C GLY A 165 -2.37 11.95 -3.63
N TYR A 166 -1.33 11.17 -3.95
CA TYR A 166 -0.08 11.69 -4.50
C TYR A 166 -0.32 12.48 -5.80
N SER A 167 -0.98 11.87 -6.80
CA SER A 167 -1.20 12.49 -8.11
C SER A 167 -2.06 13.75 -8.04
N GLN A 168 -3.01 13.82 -7.10
CA GLN A 168 -3.79 15.04 -6.85
C GLN A 168 -2.89 16.18 -6.34
N ALA A 169 -2.06 15.91 -5.33
CA ALA A 169 -1.12 16.92 -4.82
C ALA A 169 -0.08 17.34 -5.86
N GLU A 170 0.36 16.41 -6.71
CA GLU A 170 1.28 16.69 -7.81
C GLU A 170 0.64 17.64 -8.83
N GLY A 171 -0.58 17.32 -9.29
CA GLY A 171 -1.32 18.18 -10.20
C GLY A 171 -1.63 19.57 -9.64
N GLU A 172 -1.78 19.71 -8.32
CA GLU A 172 -1.93 21.01 -7.65
C GLU A 172 -0.60 21.80 -7.65
N ARG A 173 0.54 21.17 -7.32
CA ARG A 173 1.85 21.83 -7.37
C ARG A 173 2.21 22.35 -8.76
N VAL A 174 1.93 21.57 -9.80
CA VAL A 174 2.20 21.97 -11.19
C VAL A 174 1.36 23.19 -11.60
N LYS A 175 0.13 23.30 -11.09
CA LYS A 175 -0.74 24.46 -11.35
C LYS A 175 -0.27 25.71 -10.62
N ASP A 176 0.24 25.56 -9.40
CA ASP A 176 0.67 26.68 -8.57
C ASP A 176 2.06 27.21 -8.98
N ASP A 177 2.93 26.39 -9.58
CA ASP A 177 4.30 26.76 -9.98
C ASP A 177 4.79 25.96 -11.21
N PRO A 178 4.39 26.36 -12.44
CA PRO A 178 4.68 25.60 -13.66
C PRO A 178 6.16 25.65 -14.12
N GLU A 179 7.01 26.48 -13.51
CA GLU A 179 8.43 26.62 -13.89
C GLU A 179 9.39 25.77 -13.02
N ARG A 180 8.88 25.00 -12.05
CA ARG A 180 9.68 24.26 -11.06
C ARG A 180 9.96 22.79 -11.40
N ILE A 181 9.68 22.36 -12.64
CA ILE A 181 9.90 20.97 -13.12
C ILE A 181 11.04 20.94 -14.13
#